data_AF-A0A0E9NIW8-F1
#
_entry.id   AF-A0A0E9NIW8-F1
#
_cell.length_a   1.000
_cell.length_b   1.000
_cell.length_c   1.000
_cell.angle_alpha   90.00
_cell.angle_beta   90.00
_cell.angle_gamma   90.00
#
_symmetry.space_group_name_H-M   'P 1'
#
loop_
_entity.id
_entity.type
_entity.pdbx_description
1 polymer ?
#
loop_
_entity_poly.entity_id
_entity_poly.type
_entity_poly.pdbx_seq_one_letter_code
_entity_poly.pdbx_strand_id
1 'polypeptide(L)'
;MTPAPRLRSKGLTNHYVVLRLPQPPHDEPLSAATIKQAYHAALLRAHPDKKSLASAPEDDGVTIDQVITAYETLSSSSLRSEYDESLLSANNPTGSGGTPKYHAVIDLDDMTYNEETGSWFYVCRCGEDDGQGYTITEEDLEEGRDVVGCAGCSLWVRVAYEIVED
;
A
#
# COMPACT_ATOMS: atom_id res chain seq x y z
N MET A 1 32.44 -21.69 -2.25
CA MET A 1 31.85 -20.42 -2.69
C MET A 1 30.68 -20.11 -1.77
N THR A 2 30.92 -19.37 -0.71
CA THR A 2 29.92 -18.96 0.28
C THR A 2 29.08 -17.82 -0.32
N PRO A 3 27.74 -17.89 -0.36
CA PRO A 3 26.94 -16.76 -0.79
C PRO A 3 27.05 -15.64 0.25
N ALA A 4 27.31 -14.42 -0.24
CA ALA A 4 27.42 -13.22 0.57
C ALA A 4 26.14 -12.95 1.38
N PRO A 5 26.24 -12.40 2.60
CA PRO A 5 25.06 -12.00 3.35
C PRO A 5 24.37 -10.87 2.60
N ARG A 6 23.15 -11.12 2.14
CA ARG A 6 22.27 -10.08 1.61
C ARG A 6 22.04 -9.08 2.73
N LEU A 7 22.59 -7.87 2.61
CA LEU A 7 22.14 -6.74 3.40
C LEU A 7 20.65 -6.59 3.12
N ARG A 8 19.83 -7.02 4.08
CA ARG A 8 18.38 -6.85 4.04
C ARG A 8 18.14 -5.35 4.07
N SER A 9 17.62 -4.84 2.97
CA SER A 9 17.09 -3.48 2.87
C SER A 9 16.15 -3.29 4.05
N LYS A 10 16.49 -2.38 4.95
CA LYS A 10 15.64 -1.95 6.06
C LYS A 10 14.36 -1.42 5.42
N GLY A 11 13.35 -2.26 5.31
CA GLY A 11 12.08 -1.91 4.68
C GLY A 11 11.56 -0.64 5.35
N LEU A 12 11.17 0.36 4.57
CA LEU A 12 10.42 1.50 5.09
C LEU A 12 9.04 0.96 5.53
N THR A 13 8.98 0.38 6.72
CA THR A 13 7.74 -0.16 7.26
C THR A 13 6.85 1.01 7.68
N ASN A 14 5.80 1.23 6.91
CA ASN A 14 4.76 2.19 7.24
C ASN A 14 4.05 1.78 8.56
N HIS A 15 3.55 2.75 9.33
CA HIS A 15 2.82 2.50 10.59
C HIS A 15 1.66 1.51 10.43
N TYR A 16 0.95 1.55 9.31
CA TYR A 16 -0.12 0.60 9.00
C TYR A 16 0.40 -0.83 8.85
N VAL A 17 1.51 -1.01 8.12
CA VAL A 17 2.14 -2.33 7.92
C VAL A 17 2.68 -2.90 9.25
N VAL A 18 3.25 -2.04 10.11
CA VAL A 18 3.72 -2.43 11.44
C VAL A 18 2.59 -3.03 12.29
N LEU A 19 1.39 -2.44 12.23
CA LEU A 19 0.22 -2.93 12.95
C LEU A 19 -0.61 -3.96 12.16
N ARG A 20 -0.21 -4.30 10.92
CA ARG A 20 -0.99 -5.12 9.98
C ARG A 20 -2.43 -4.62 9.81
N LEU A 21 -2.55 -3.31 9.62
CA LEU A 21 -3.79 -2.63 9.26
C LEU A 21 -3.76 -2.29 7.77
N PRO A 22 -4.93 -2.20 7.10
CA PRO A 22 -5.00 -1.70 5.73
C PRO A 22 -4.42 -0.28 5.67
N GLN A 23 -3.87 0.12 4.52
CA GLN A 23 -3.40 1.49 4.27
C GLN A 23 -4.52 2.36 3.67
N PRO A 24 -4.49 3.70 3.85
CA PRO A 24 -5.45 4.58 3.19
C PRO A 24 -5.29 4.55 1.66
N PRO A 25 -6.35 4.85 0.89
CA PRO A 25 -7.67 5.29 1.33
C PRO A 25 -8.54 4.16 1.93
N HIS A 26 -9.44 4.51 2.83
CA HIS A 26 -10.39 3.58 3.46
C HIS A 26 -11.82 4.00 3.17
N ASP A 27 -12.67 3.05 2.76
CA ASP A 27 -14.12 3.28 2.65
C ASP A 27 -14.74 3.57 4.03
N GLU A 28 -14.26 2.89 5.08
CA GLU A 28 -14.73 3.07 6.46
C GLU A 28 -13.57 3.40 7.41
N PRO A 29 -13.69 4.45 8.26
CA PRO A 29 -12.60 4.84 9.16
C PRO A 29 -12.27 3.77 10.19
N LEU A 30 -10.98 3.47 10.35
CA LEU A 30 -10.49 2.56 11.38
C LEU A 30 -10.90 3.04 12.79
N SER A 31 -11.58 2.17 13.53
CA SER A 31 -11.99 2.46 14.91
C SER A 31 -10.79 2.44 15.87
N ALA A 32 -10.85 3.23 16.93
CA ALA A 32 -9.84 3.20 17.99
C ALA A 32 -9.70 1.81 18.66
N ALA A 33 -10.79 1.04 18.70
CA ALA A 33 -10.78 -0.33 19.22
C ALA A 33 -9.96 -1.26 18.32
N THR A 34 -10.14 -1.17 17.00
CA THR A 34 -9.39 -1.95 16.00
C THR A 34 -7.90 -1.65 16.09
N ILE A 35 -7.53 -0.37 16.17
CA ILE A 35 -6.13 0.07 16.25
C ILE A 35 -5.48 -0.42 17.55
N LYS A 36 -6.20 -0.36 18.68
CA LYS A 36 -5.72 -0.86 19.97
C LYS A 36 -5.55 -2.38 19.99
N GLN A 37 -6.47 -3.12 19.37
CA GLN A 37 -6.35 -4.56 19.23
C GLN A 37 -5.13 -4.94 18.38
N ALA A 38 -4.92 -4.25 17.27
CA ALA A 38 -3.77 -4.43 16.40
C ALA A 38 -2.44 -4.15 17.12
N TYR A 39 -2.39 -3.08 17.94
CA TYR A 39 -1.24 -2.76 18.78
C TYR A 39 -0.87 -3.88 19.77
N HIS A 40 -1.85 -4.43 20.50
CA HIS A 40 -1.60 -5.55 21.42
C HIS A 40 -1.09 -6.79 20.68
N ALA A 41 -1.65 -7.10 19.51
CA ALA A 41 -1.19 -8.22 18.68
C ALA A 41 0.24 -8.00 18.17
N ALA A 42 0.59 -6.78 17.76
CA ALA A 42 1.92 -6.42 17.28
C ALA A 42 2.98 -6.52 18.39
N LEU A 43 2.68 -6.09 19.62
CA LEU A 43 3.59 -6.25 20.76
C LEU A 43 3.90 -7.72 21.08
N LEU A 44 2.88 -8.59 21.03
CA LEU A 44 3.05 -10.03 21.27
C LEU A 44 3.91 -10.71 20.19
N ARG A 45 3.93 -10.17 18.97
CA ARG A 45 4.78 -10.62 17.86
C ARG A 45 6.20 -10.08 17.98
N ALA A 46 6.37 -8.83 18.37
CA ALA A 46 7.66 -8.19 18.55
C ALA A 46 8.40 -8.65 19.83
N HIS A 47 7.74 -9.42 20.70
CA HIS A 47 8.32 -9.87 21.96
C HIS A 47 9.50 -10.85 21.74
N PRO A 48 10.69 -10.59 22.33
CA PRO A 48 11.90 -11.37 22.06
C PRO A 48 11.84 -12.82 22.56
N ASP A 49 10.97 -13.11 23.52
CA ASP A 49 10.80 -14.46 24.10
C ASP A 49 10.22 -15.48 23.09
N LYS A 50 9.43 -15.02 22.10
CA LYS A 50 8.92 -15.85 21.00
C LYS A 50 9.89 -16.01 19.83
N LYS A 51 10.96 -15.19 19.79
CA LYS A 51 11.95 -15.20 18.71
C LYS A 51 12.86 -16.44 18.75
N SER A 52 12.85 -17.18 19.86
CA SER A 52 13.67 -18.38 20.07
C SER A 52 13.04 -19.69 19.53
N LEU A 53 11.75 -19.68 19.15
CA LEU A 53 11.01 -20.89 18.76
C LEU A 53 10.41 -20.87 17.34
N ALA A 54 10.59 -19.79 16.57
CA ALA A 54 9.96 -19.63 15.26
C ALA A 54 10.96 -19.73 14.10
N SER A 55 11.09 -20.93 13.54
CA SER A 55 11.55 -21.16 12.17
C SER A 55 10.39 -20.89 11.19
N ALA A 56 9.88 -19.67 11.13
CA ALA A 56 8.86 -19.24 10.16
C ALA A 56 9.40 -18.07 9.32
N PRO A 57 9.04 -17.96 8.02
CA PRO A 57 9.72 -17.06 7.08
C PRO A 57 9.34 -15.57 7.19
N GLU A 58 8.58 -15.15 8.21
CA GLU A 58 7.96 -13.82 8.29
C GLU A 58 8.44 -12.98 9.51
N ASP A 59 9.74 -13.02 9.84
CA ASP A 59 10.31 -12.04 10.79
C ASP A 59 10.63 -10.74 10.03
N ASP A 60 9.65 -9.85 9.91
CA ASP A 60 9.79 -8.51 9.32
C ASP A 60 10.75 -7.58 10.08
N GLY A 61 11.48 -8.08 11.08
CA GLY A 61 12.43 -7.28 11.86
C GLY A 61 11.78 -6.12 12.63
N VAL A 62 10.45 -6.15 12.81
CA VAL A 62 9.68 -5.10 13.48
C VAL A 62 10.09 -5.03 14.95
N THR A 63 10.55 -3.85 15.39
CA THR A 63 10.96 -3.62 16.78
C THR A 63 9.78 -3.14 17.63
N ILE A 64 9.91 -3.31 18.95
CA ILE A 64 8.92 -2.81 19.91
C ILE A 64 8.75 -1.28 19.76
N ASP A 65 9.83 -0.54 19.55
CA ASP A 65 9.79 0.90 19.33
C ASP A 65 8.95 1.28 18.11
N GLN A 66 9.07 0.54 17.00
CA GLN A 66 8.26 0.78 15.80
C GLN A 66 6.78 0.54 16.06
N VAL A 67 6.44 -0.48 16.85
CA VAL A 67 5.05 -0.78 17.24
C VAL A 67 4.46 0.34 18.10
N ILE A 68 5.25 0.87 19.03
CA ILE A 68 4.83 2.00 19.89
C ILE A 68 4.60 3.25 19.03
N THR A 69 5.57 3.65 18.22
CA THR A 69 5.45 4.83 17.35
C THR A 69 4.27 4.70 16.39
N ALA A 70 4.04 3.52 15.81
CA ALA A 70 2.89 3.28 14.92
C ALA A 70 1.56 3.48 15.65
N TYR A 71 1.42 2.98 16.87
CA TYR A 71 0.21 3.16 17.66
C TYR A 71 0.01 4.62 18.11
N GLU A 72 1.06 5.33 18.51
CA GLU A 72 0.96 6.74 18.91
C GLU A 72 0.46 7.62 17.76
N THR A 73 1.00 7.41 16.55
CA THR A 73 0.53 8.13 15.35
C THR A 73 -0.90 7.74 14.98
N LEU A 74 -1.22 6.45 14.90
CA LEU A 74 -2.51 5.98 14.38
C LEU A 74 -3.67 6.10 15.37
N SER A 75 -3.41 6.09 16.68
CA SER A 75 -4.46 6.19 17.71
C SER A 75 -5.04 7.60 17.87
N SER A 76 -4.31 8.64 17.48
CA SER A 76 -4.80 10.02 17.48
C SER A 76 -5.42 10.35 16.13
N SER A 77 -6.68 10.79 16.13
CA SER A 77 -7.38 11.14 14.88
C SER A 77 -6.65 12.23 14.09
N SER A 78 -6.02 13.20 14.77
CA SER A 78 -5.28 14.29 14.11
C SER A 78 -3.98 13.79 13.49
N LEU A 79 -3.14 13.10 14.27
CA LEU A 79 -1.85 12.58 13.78
C LEU A 79 -2.04 11.53 12.69
N ARG A 80 -3.08 10.69 12.80
CA ARG A 80 -3.45 9.74 11.75
C ARG A 80 -3.80 10.46 10.46
N SER A 81 -4.66 11.48 10.52
CA SER A 81 -5.04 12.25 9.34
C SER A 81 -3.83 12.91 8.66
N GLU A 82 -2.95 13.55 9.44
CA GLU A 82 -1.73 14.17 8.91
C GLU A 82 -0.80 13.14 8.26
N TYR A 83 -0.66 11.96 8.89
CA TYR A 83 0.13 10.87 8.34
C TYR A 83 -0.48 10.29 7.06
N ASP A 84 -1.80 10.12 7.02
CA ASP A 84 -2.54 9.63 5.85
C ASP A 84 -2.37 10.57 4.66
N GLU A 85 -2.51 11.88 4.88
CA GLU A 85 -2.26 12.89 3.85
C GLU A 85 -0.81 12.82 3.36
N SER A 86 0.15 12.64 4.26
CA SER A 86 1.56 12.50 3.88
C SER A 86 1.81 11.25 3.03
N LEU A 87 1.11 10.14 3.30
CA LEU A 87 1.23 8.90 2.53
C LEU A 87 0.59 9.02 1.17
N LEU A 88 -0.61 9.59 1.10
CA LEU A 88 -1.30 9.84 -0.16
C LEU A 88 -0.51 10.81 -1.03
N SER A 89 0.08 11.85 -0.43
CA SER A 89 0.95 12.80 -1.14
C SER A 89 2.28 12.18 -1.58
N ALA A 90 2.92 11.38 -0.74
CA ALA A 90 4.17 10.69 -1.08
C ALA A 90 3.96 9.62 -2.16
N ASN A 91 2.77 9.01 -2.17
CA ASN A 91 2.39 8.07 -3.20
C ASN A 91 1.95 8.80 -4.47
N ASN A 92 1.34 9.98 -4.40
CA ASN A 92 0.91 10.71 -5.60
C ASN A 92 2.10 10.96 -6.56
N PRO A 93 2.05 10.49 -7.82
CA PRO A 93 3.11 10.70 -8.80
C PRO A 93 3.28 12.18 -9.17
N THR A 94 2.30 13.01 -8.82
CA THR A 94 2.20 14.43 -9.14
C THR A 94 2.67 15.30 -7.96
N GLY A 95 3.89 15.09 -7.49
CA GLY A 95 4.49 15.98 -6.49
C GLY A 95 4.66 17.40 -7.05
N SER A 96 4.30 18.43 -6.26
CA SER A 96 4.37 19.88 -6.51
C SER A 96 4.99 20.30 -7.87
N GLY A 97 4.23 20.17 -8.96
CA GLY A 97 4.59 20.72 -10.28
C GLY A 97 5.46 19.85 -11.20
N GLY A 98 5.67 18.57 -10.88
CA GLY A 98 6.38 17.60 -11.74
C GLY A 98 5.44 16.76 -12.60
N THR A 99 5.90 16.37 -13.81
CA THR A 99 5.23 15.35 -14.64
C THR A 99 5.05 14.05 -13.85
N PRO A 100 3.86 13.42 -13.87
CA PRO A 100 3.62 12.19 -13.13
C PRO A 100 4.64 11.12 -13.52
N LYS A 101 5.39 10.62 -12.53
CA LYS A 101 6.44 9.63 -12.78
C LYS A 101 5.84 8.21 -12.67
N TYR A 102 5.48 7.64 -13.82
CA TYR A 102 5.05 6.24 -13.95
C TYR A 102 6.17 5.38 -14.56
N HIS A 103 6.19 4.08 -14.25
CA HIS A 103 7.25 3.18 -14.74
C HIS A 103 6.88 2.46 -16.04
N ALA A 104 5.58 2.38 -16.37
CA ALA A 104 5.05 1.76 -17.57
C ALA A 104 3.78 2.46 -18.06
N VAL A 105 3.49 2.30 -19.34
CA VAL A 105 2.21 2.63 -19.96
C VAL A 105 1.53 1.31 -20.33
N ILE A 106 0.25 1.17 -20.00
CA ILE A 106 -0.56 -0.02 -20.22
C ILE A 106 -1.76 0.39 -21.06
N ASP A 107 -2.07 -0.36 -22.12
CA ASP A 107 -3.26 -0.12 -22.92
C ASP A 107 -4.52 -0.56 -22.16
N LEU A 108 -5.61 0.20 -22.25
CA LEU A 108 -6.88 -0.14 -21.60
C LEU A 108 -7.44 -1.48 -22.13
N ASP A 109 -7.21 -1.81 -23.41
CA ASP A 109 -7.60 -3.10 -24.01
C ASP A 109 -6.80 -4.29 -23.43
N ASP A 110 -5.62 -4.05 -22.85
CA ASP A 110 -4.82 -5.07 -22.15
C ASP A 110 -5.27 -5.27 -20.70
N MET A 111 -6.16 -4.43 -20.17
CA MET A 111 -6.72 -4.56 -18.82
C MET A 111 -7.97 -5.44 -18.82
N THR A 112 -8.22 -6.12 -17.70
CA THR A 112 -9.41 -6.95 -17.54
C THR A 112 -10.56 -6.12 -16.98
N TYR A 113 -11.68 -6.07 -17.71
CA TYR A 113 -12.88 -5.37 -17.26
C TYR A 113 -13.68 -6.20 -16.25
N ASN A 114 -14.15 -5.57 -15.18
CA ASN A 114 -15.06 -6.13 -14.19
C ASN A 114 -16.44 -5.48 -14.32
N GLU A 115 -17.41 -6.23 -14.84
CA GLU A 115 -18.79 -5.79 -15.05
C GLU A 115 -19.55 -5.50 -13.76
N GLU A 116 -19.16 -6.10 -12.62
CA GLU A 116 -19.84 -5.89 -11.33
C GLU A 116 -19.52 -4.53 -10.74
N THR A 117 -18.27 -4.08 -10.89
CA THR A 117 -17.76 -2.83 -10.32
C THR A 117 -17.64 -1.70 -11.34
N GLY A 118 -17.77 -1.99 -12.63
CA GLY A 118 -17.57 -1.00 -13.69
C GLY A 118 -16.13 -0.48 -13.77
N SER A 119 -15.15 -1.37 -13.57
CA SER A 119 -13.73 -0.99 -13.48
C SER A 119 -12.79 -1.94 -14.20
N TRP A 120 -11.63 -1.44 -14.61
CA TRP A 120 -10.57 -2.23 -15.23
C TRP A 120 -9.47 -2.53 -14.24
N PHE A 121 -8.93 -3.75 -14.29
CA PHE A 121 -7.79 -4.14 -13.45
C PHE A 121 -6.65 -4.77 -14.25
N TYR A 122 -5.43 -4.57 -13.73
CA TYR A 122 -4.21 -5.16 -14.28
C TYR A 122 -3.33 -5.75 -13.18
N VAL A 123 -2.73 -6.90 -13.47
CA VAL A 123 -1.92 -7.66 -12.50
C VAL A 123 -0.59 -6.94 -12.20
N CYS A 124 -0.25 -6.79 -10.92
CA CYS A 124 1.09 -6.34 -10.51
C CYS A 124 1.98 -7.52 -10.14
N ARG A 125 3.28 -7.41 -10.42
CA ARG A 125 4.27 -8.45 -10.10
C ARG A 125 4.71 -8.48 -8.63
N CYS A 126 4.19 -7.57 -7.79
CA CYS A 126 4.55 -7.52 -6.36
C CYS A 126 3.94 -8.67 -5.55
N GLY A 127 2.92 -9.36 -6.08
CA GLY A 127 2.35 -10.56 -5.45
C GLY A 127 1.26 -10.27 -4.42
N GLU A 128 0.49 -9.18 -4.59
CA GLU A 128 -0.74 -8.99 -3.80
C GLU A 128 -1.69 -10.18 -4.05
N ASP A 129 -2.21 -10.78 -2.97
CA ASP A 129 -2.87 -12.09 -2.96
C ASP A 129 -4.11 -12.21 -3.88
N ASP A 130 -4.75 -11.09 -4.26
CA ASP A 130 -5.94 -11.07 -5.10
C ASP A 130 -5.67 -10.78 -6.60
N GLY A 131 -4.40 -10.59 -7.00
CA GLY A 131 -4.02 -10.39 -8.41
C GLY A 131 -4.47 -9.05 -9.03
N GLN A 132 -5.24 -8.23 -8.31
CA GLN A 132 -5.66 -6.90 -8.73
C GLN A 132 -4.63 -5.87 -8.27
N GLY A 133 -3.58 -5.71 -9.08
CA GLY A 133 -2.47 -4.81 -8.76
C GLY A 133 -2.84 -3.35 -8.97
N TYR A 134 -3.36 -3.02 -10.15
CA TYR A 134 -3.76 -1.68 -10.57
C TYR A 134 -5.23 -1.71 -10.94
N THR A 135 -6.01 -0.73 -10.48
CA THR A 135 -7.44 -0.62 -10.77
C THR A 135 -7.76 0.81 -11.19
N ILE A 136 -8.57 0.96 -12.24
CA ILE A 136 -9.04 2.26 -12.76
C ILE A 136 -10.54 2.17 -13.09
N THR A 137 -11.29 3.24 -12.84
CA THR A 137 -12.73 3.32 -13.14
C THR A 137 -13.01 4.15 -14.39
N GLU A 138 -14.23 4.07 -14.91
CA GLU A 138 -14.66 4.91 -16.04
C GLU A 138 -14.66 6.39 -15.67
N GLU A 139 -15.14 6.71 -14.46
CA GLU A 139 -15.13 8.06 -13.89
C GLU A 139 -13.70 8.64 -13.85
N ASP A 140 -12.70 7.83 -13.48
CA ASP A 140 -11.28 8.27 -13.51
C ASP A 140 -10.81 8.66 -14.92
N LEU A 141 -11.17 7.87 -15.93
CA LEU A 141 -10.77 8.11 -17.33
C LEU A 141 -11.46 9.36 -17.90
N GLU A 142 -12.73 9.59 -17.56
CA GLU A 142 -13.48 10.79 -17.94
C GLU A 142 -12.90 12.06 -17.31
N GLU A 143 -12.44 11.98 -16.06
CA GLU A 143 -11.76 13.08 -15.36
C GLU A 143 -10.30 13.27 -15.79
N GLY A 144 -9.77 12.41 -16.67
CA GLY A 144 -8.37 12.45 -17.12
C GLY A 144 -7.37 11.97 -16.06
N ARG A 145 -7.82 11.20 -15.07
CA ARG A 145 -7.00 10.54 -14.05
C ARG A 145 -6.45 9.21 -14.55
N ASP A 146 -5.62 9.27 -15.59
CA ASP A 146 -5.07 8.11 -16.30
C ASP A 146 -3.83 7.49 -15.64
N VAL A 147 -3.48 7.88 -14.42
CA VAL A 147 -2.28 7.38 -13.71
C VAL A 147 -2.70 6.73 -12.40
N VAL A 148 -2.46 5.42 -12.29
CA VAL A 148 -2.91 4.60 -11.16
C VAL A 148 -1.75 3.90 -10.44
N GLY A 149 -1.85 3.86 -9.12
CA GLY A 149 -0.88 3.23 -8.23
C GLY A 149 -1.22 1.77 -7.97
N CYS A 150 -0.22 0.95 -7.67
CA CYS A 150 -0.45 -0.41 -7.24
C CYS A 150 -0.95 -0.46 -5.78
N ALA A 151 -1.94 -1.30 -5.48
CA ALA A 151 -2.41 -1.51 -4.10
C ALA A 151 -1.35 -2.18 -3.20
N GLY A 152 -0.49 -3.03 -3.77
CA GLY A 152 0.50 -3.81 -3.03
C GLY A 152 1.94 -3.28 -3.06
N CYS A 153 2.23 -2.22 -3.83
CA CYS A 153 3.58 -1.64 -3.87
C CYS A 153 3.56 -0.17 -4.29
N SER A 154 4.72 0.50 -4.26
CA SER A 154 4.83 1.92 -4.60
C SER A 154 4.94 2.21 -6.11
N LEU A 155 4.56 1.28 -6.97
CA LEU A 155 4.67 1.45 -8.43
C LEU A 155 3.43 2.12 -9.00
N TRP A 156 3.65 2.97 -10.01
CA TRP A 156 2.61 3.70 -10.74
C TRP A 156 2.67 3.41 -12.23
N VAL A 157 1.52 3.25 -12.85
CA VAL A 157 1.38 3.02 -14.30
C VAL A 157 0.45 4.07 -14.88
N ARG A 158 0.66 4.39 -16.16
CA ARG A 158 -0.27 5.21 -16.93
C ARG A 158 -1.12 4.31 -17.82
N VAL A 159 -2.41 4.55 -17.86
CA VAL A 159 -3.37 3.84 -18.71
C VAL A 159 -3.55 4.64 -20.00
N ALA A 160 -3.29 4.01 -21.14
CA ALA A 160 -3.56 4.57 -22.46
C ALA A 160 -4.95 4.14 -22.90
N TYR A 161 -5.77 5.11 -23.32
CA TYR A 161 -7.15 4.89 -23.74
C TYR A 161 -7.50 5.81 -24.91
N GLU A 162 -8.46 5.38 -25.73
CA GLU A 162 -9.02 6.17 -26.83
C GLU A 162 -10.40 6.68 -26.43
N ILE A 163 -10.66 7.98 -26.65
CA ILE A 163 -11.97 8.58 -26.46
C ILE A 163 -12.75 8.40 -27.76
N VAL A 164 -13.83 7.62 -27.71
CA VAL A 164 -14.76 7.49 -28.84
C VAL A 164 -15.84 8.56 -28.70
N GLU A 165 -15.83 9.55 -29.59
CA GLU A 165 -16.90 10.57 -29.68
C GLU A 165 -18.14 9.93 -30.35
N ASP A 166 -19.33 10.05 -29.73
CA ASP A 166 -20.62 9.71 -30.35
C ASP A 166 -21.13 10.83 -31.28
#